data_AF-A0A7V3CVL3-F1
#
_entry.id   AF-A0A7V3CVL3-F1
#
_cell.length_a   1.000
_cell.length_b   1.000
_cell.length_c   1.000
_cell.angle_alpha   90.00
_cell.angle_beta   90.00
_cell.angle_gamma   90.00
#
_symmetry.space_group_name_H-M   'P 1'
#
loop_
_entity.id
_entity.type
_entity.pdbx_description
1 polymer ?
#
loop_
_entity_poly.entity_id
_entity_poly.type
_entity_poly.pdbx_seq_one_letter_code
_entity_poly.pdbx_strand_id
1 'polypeptide(L)'
;QQGDVSAYIPTNVISITDGQIYLESNLFNAGVRPAINVGISVSRVGGNAQIKAMKKVAGSLKLDLAQYRELEAFAKFGSDLDKATQATLAKGSRLVELLKQGQYSPVPVEKQVVSIYLGTRGYMDSIAVHDIKRFEKEILEFIEVKYKQIFENIKKEKDLSKETEELIKKAAEEFLPTFKKS
;
A
#
# COMPACT_ATOMS: atom_id res chain seq x y z
N GLN A 1 -18.29 -5.44 -23.80
CA GLN A 1 -18.98 -4.27 -23.22
C GLN A 1 -18.71 -4.11 -21.71
N GLN A 2 -18.55 -5.18 -20.93
CA GLN A 2 -18.19 -5.06 -19.51
C GLN A 2 -16.78 -4.46 -19.33
N GLY A 3 -16.68 -3.34 -18.61
CA GLY A 3 -15.42 -2.69 -18.26
C GLY A 3 -15.04 -1.46 -19.11
N ASP A 4 -15.91 -0.99 -20.00
CA ASP A 4 -15.66 0.25 -20.75
C ASP A 4 -16.11 1.48 -19.95
N VAL A 5 -15.15 2.14 -19.30
CA VAL A 5 -15.36 3.40 -18.56
C VAL A 5 -15.69 4.59 -19.45
N SER A 6 -15.49 4.47 -20.77
CA SER A 6 -15.79 5.53 -21.75
C SER A 6 -17.23 5.49 -22.28
N ALA A 7 -18.01 4.49 -21.86
CA ALA A 7 -19.42 4.42 -22.22
C ALA A 7 -20.22 5.62 -21.66
N TYR A 8 -21.32 5.96 -22.32
CA TYR A 8 -22.13 7.15 -22.01
C TYR A 8 -22.59 7.22 -20.55
N ILE A 9 -23.14 6.13 -20.01
CA ILE A 9 -23.65 6.09 -18.63
C ILE A 9 -22.52 6.21 -17.60
N PRO A 10 -21.44 5.39 -17.64
CA PRO A 10 -20.29 5.55 -16.75
C PRO A 10 -19.70 6.95 -16.78
N THR A 11 -19.53 7.54 -17.96
CA THR A 11 -18.96 8.90 -18.11
C THR A 11 -19.81 9.95 -17.40
N ASN A 12 -21.15 9.87 -17.52
CA ASN A 12 -22.05 10.79 -16.84
C ASN A 12 -22.00 10.63 -15.31
N VAL A 13 -21.90 9.41 -14.79
CA VAL A 13 -21.78 9.20 -13.35
C VAL A 13 -20.43 9.72 -12.84
N ILE A 14 -19.34 9.46 -13.57
CA ILE A 14 -17.99 9.94 -13.25
C ILE A 14 -17.95 11.47 -13.20
N SER A 15 -18.68 12.17 -14.09
CA SER A 15 -18.69 13.63 -14.11
C SER A 15 -19.36 14.22 -12.85
N ILE A 16 -20.40 13.56 -12.33
CA ILE A 16 -21.16 13.98 -11.13
C ILE A 16 -20.41 13.69 -9.83
N THR A 17 -19.75 12.52 -9.73
CA THR A 17 -19.09 12.09 -8.48
C THR A 17 -17.76 12.79 -8.21
N ASP A 18 -17.39 12.91 -6.93
CA ASP A 18 -16.10 13.45 -6.48
C ASP A 18 -14.93 12.45 -6.58
N GLY A 19 -15.11 11.35 -7.31
CA GLY A 19 -14.09 10.32 -7.48
C GLY A 19 -14.72 8.96 -7.77
N GLN A 20 -13.85 8.01 -8.11
CA GLN A 20 -14.24 6.66 -8.43
C GLN A 20 -13.24 5.65 -7.87
N ILE A 21 -13.77 4.52 -7.43
CA ILE A 21 -13.02 3.30 -7.15
C ILE A 21 -13.37 2.34 -8.28
N TYR A 22 -12.41 2.09 -9.16
CA TYR A 22 -12.59 1.20 -10.30
C TYR A 22 -12.07 -0.20 -9.98
N LEU A 23 -12.93 -1.20 -10.16
CA LEU A 23 -12.61 -2.60 -9.89
C LEU A 23 -12.44 -3.38 -11.19
N GLU A 24 -11.36 -4.16 -11.30
CA GLU A 24 -11.06 -4.95 -12.50
C GLU A 24 -11.09 -6.45 -12.24
N SER A 25 -11.79 -7.18 -13.11
CA SER A 25 -11.86 -8.65 -13.05
C SER A 25 -10.48 -9.30 -13.21
N ASN A 26 -9.60 -8.73 -14.04
CA ASN A 26 -8.24 -9.26 -14.24
C ASN A 26 -7.42 -9.21 -12.95
N LEU A 27 -7.51 -8.10 -12.20
CA LEU A 27 -6.86 -7.98 -10.89
C LEU A 27 -7.42 -8.98 -9.87
N PHE A 28 -8.75 -9.13 -9.86
CA PHE A 28 -9.41 -10.08 -8.98
C PHE A 28 -8.97 -11.53 -9.24
N ASN A 29 -8.88 -11.90 -10.52
CA ASN A 29 -8.47 -13.24 -10.97
C ASN A 29 -6.96 -13.48 -10.73
N ALA A 30 -6.14 -12.42 -10.78
CA ALA A 30 -4.72 -12.46 -10.42
C ALA A 30 -4.47 -12.46 -8.89
N GLY A 31 -5.53 -12.53 -8.08
CA GLY A 31 -5.42 -12.58 -6.62
C GLY A 31 -5.21 -11.24 -5.92
N VAL A 32 -5.34 -10.11 -6.64
CA VAL A 32 -5.35 -8.77 -6.02
C VAL A 32 -6.77 -8.47 -5.55
N ARG A 33 -6.97 -8.49 -4.23
CA ARG A 33 -8.26 -8.28 -3.59
C ARG A 33 -8.06 -7.35 -2.39
N PRO A 34 -8.73 -6.19 -2.29
CA PRO A 34 -9.72 -5.67 -3.23
C PRO A 34 -9.10 -5.30 -4.59
N ALA A 35 -9.84 -5.55 -5.68
CA ALA A 35 -9.35 -5.50 -7.07
C ALA A 35 -9.31 -4.08 -7.64
N ILE A 36 -8.76 -3.12 -6.89
CA ILE A 36 -8.78 -1.70 -7.24
C ILE A 36 -7.70 -1.41 -8.29
N ASN A 37 -8.09 -0.84 -9.43
CA ASN A 37 -7.14 -0.26 -10.37
C ASN A 37 -6.72 1.14 -9.89
N VAL A 38 -5.49 1.25 -9.40
CA VAL A 38 -4.91 2.50 -8.85
C VAL A 38 -4.69 3.59 -9.90
N GLY A 39 -4.50 3.22 -11.17
CA GLY A 39 -4.31 4.17 -12.27
C GLY A 39 -5.60 4.88 -12.68
N ILE A 40 -6.72 4.16 -12.69
CA ILE A 40 -8.05 4.69 -13.08
C ILE A 40 -8.80 5.28 -11.89
N SER A 41 -8.57 4.76 -10.68
CA SER A 41 -9.24 5.23 -9.46
C SER A 41 -8.68 6.58 -9.00
N VAL A 42 -9.57 7.49 -8.62
CA VAL A 42 -9.21 8.83 -8.17
C VAL A 42 -10.20 9.34 -7.13
N SER A 43 -9.72 10.22 -6.27
CA SER A 43 -10.55 11.06 -5.40
C SER A 43 -10.21 12.52 -5.69
N ARG A 44 -11.22 13.34 -6.01
CA ARG A 44 -11.10 14.80 -6.22
C ARG A 44 -10.85 15.53 -4.90
N VAL A 45 -11.32 14.99 -3.78
CA VAL A 45 -11.03 15.52 -2.43
C VAL A 45 -9.58 15.20 -2.01
N GLY A 46 -9.07 14.06 -2.45
CA GLY A 46 -7.66 13.67 -2.29
C GLY A 46 -7.22 13.62 -0.83
N GLY A 47 -6.00 14.08 -0.56
CA GLY A 47 -5.40 14.04 0.77
C GLY A 47 -6.07 14.92 1.83
N ASN A 48 -7.05 15.76 1.47
CA ASN A 48 -7.80 16.57 2.43
C ASN A 48 -8.77 15.72 3.27
N ALA A 49 -9.17 14.54 2.77
CA ALA A 49 -9.98 13.57 3.51
C ALA A 49 -9.15 12.66 4.43
N GLN A 50 -7.83 12.82 4.47
CA GLN A 50 -6.91 11.96 5.23
C GLN A 50 -6.41 12.66 6.50
N ILE A 51 -6.17 11.88 7.55
CA ILE A 51 -5.38 12.35 8.70
C ILE A 51 -3.94 12.67 8.24
N LYS A 52 -3.27 13.61 8.93
CA LYS A 52 -1.91 14.04 8.57
C LYS A 52 -0.93 12.86 8.51
N ALA A 53 -1.05 11.92 9.43
CA ALA A 53 -0.24 10.71 9.47
C ALA A 53 -0.34 9.90 8.16
N MET A 54 -1.57 9.64 7.68
CA MET A 54 -1.83 8.91 6.43
C MET A 54 -1.29 9.66 5.22
N LYS A 55 -1.50 10.99 5.16
CA LYS A 55 -1.00 11.83 4.07
C LYS A 55 0.52 11.78 3.96
N LYS A 56 1.24 11.77 5.10
CA LYS A 56 2.71 11.68 5.14
C LYS A 56 3.23 10.36 4.56
N VAL A 57 2.55 9.24 4.84
CA VAL A 57 3.04 7.90 4.46
C VAL A 57 2.55 7.44 3.08
N ALA A 58 1.35 7.85 2.68
CA ALA A 58 0.72 7.44 1.41
C ALA A 58 1.06 8.36 0.23
N GLY A 59 1.76 9.48 0.46
CA GLY A 59 2.07 10.47 -0.57
C GLY A 59 2.84 9.90 -1.77
N SER A 60 3.81 9.01 -1.52
CA SER A 60 4.56 8.34 -2.60
C SER A 60 3.87 7.09 -3.13
N LEU A 61 2.95 6.48 -2.36
CA LEU A 61 2.37 5.17 -2.65
C LEU A 61 1.68 5.12 -4.03
N LYS A 62 0.92 6.17 -4.38
CA LYS A 62 0.24 6.23 -5.69
C LYS A 62 1.25 6.31 -6.84
N LEU A 63 2.32 7.09 -6.66
CA LEU A 63 3.37 7.24 -7.68
C LEU A 63 4.17 5.94 -7.82
N ASP A 64 4.55 5.32 -6.71
CA ASP A 64 5.27 4.04 -6.66
C ASP A 64 4.47 2.95 -7.40
N LEU A 65 3.16 2.86 -7.16
CA LEU A 65 2.29 1.87 -7.80
C LEU A 65 2.00 2.18 -9.28
N ALA A 66 1.89 3.46 -9.65
CA ALA A 66 1.72 3.85 -11.05
C ALA A 66 2.96 3.48 -11.88
N GLN A 67 4.16 3.82 -11.39
CA GLN A 67 5.43 3.45 -12.01
C GLN A 67 5.59 1.93 -12.09
N TYR A 68 5.24 1.21 -11.01
CA TYR A 68 5.24 -0.25 -11.02
C TYR A 68 4.38 -0.83 -12.14
N ARG A 69 3.17 -0.31 -12.34
CA ARG A 69 2.24 -0.82 -13.37
C ARG A 69 2.72 -0.55 -14.78
N GLU A 70 3.27 0.64 -15.03
CA GLU A 70 3.89 0.96 -16.31
C GLU A 70 5.03 -0.01 -16.61
N LEU A 71 5.98 -0.16 -15.67
CA LEU A 71 7.14 -1.03 -15.83
C LEU A 71 6.77 -2.52 -15.90
N GLU A 72 5.74 -2.98 -15.17
CA GLU A 72 5.27 -4.37 -15.21
C GLU A 72 4.78 -4.76 -16.61
N ALA A 73 4.16 -3.83 -17.34
CA ALA A 73 3.76 -4.07 -18.73
C ALA A 73 4.97 -4.20 -19.67
N PHE A 74 6.00 -3.37 -19.50
CA PHE A 74 7.23 -3.42 -20.31
C PHE A 74 8.10 -4.63 -19.98
N ALA A 75 8.19 -5.01 -18.71
CA ALA A 75 9.00 -6.13 -18.23
C ALA A 75 8.54 -7.48 -18.81
N LYS A 76 7.30 -7.60 -19.31
CA LYS A 76 6.82 -8.80 -20.00
C LYS A 76 7.44 -9.02 -21.37
N PHE A 77 8.08 -8.00 -21.95
CA PHE A 77 8.61 -8.02 -23.31
C PHE A 77 10.13 -7.81 -23.40
N GLY A 78 10.79 -7.38 -22.32
CA GLY A 78 12.22 -7.08 -22.29
C GLY A 78 13.03 -8.11 -21.50
N SER A 79 14.18 -8.54 -22.04
CA SER A 79 15.08 -9.52 -21.40
C SER A 79 16.11 -8.91 -20.44
N ASP A 80 16.42 -7.61 -20.59
CA ASP A 80 17.37 -6.91 -19.73
C ASP A 80 16.73 -5.65 -19.14
N LEU A 81 16.54 -5.66 -17.83
CA LEU A 81 16.09 -4.50 -17.05
C LEU A 81 17.27 -3.97 -16.26
N ASP A 82 17.48 -2.66 -16.30
CA ASP A 82 18.49 -2.00 -15.49
C ASP A 82 18.16 -2.11 -13.99
N LYS A 83 19.17 -1.90 -13.14
CA LYS A 83 19.02 -2.07 -11.67
C LYS A 83 17.94 -1.18 -11.07
N ALA A 84 17.72 0.02 -11.60
CA ALA A 84 16.70 0.91 -11.07
C ALA A 84 15.30 0.38 -11.38
N THR A 85 15.07 -0.09 -12.62
CA THR A 85 13.80 -0.74 -13.00
C THR A 85 13.53 -1.99 -12.17
N GLN A 86 14.55 -2.83 -11.96
CA GLN A 86 14.42 -4.02 -11.09
C GLN A 86 14.02 -3.64 -9.65
N ALA A 87 14.62 -2.59 -9.08
CA ALA A 87 14.29 -2.11 -7.75
C ALA A 87 12.84 -1.59 -7.67
N THR A 88 12.38 -0.86 -8.67
CA THR A 88 10.98 -0.37 -8.73
C THR A 88 9.99 -1.52 -8.85
N LEU A 89 10.28 -2.53 -9.68
CA LEU A 89 9.44 -3.74 -9.80
C LEU A 89 9.41 -4.55 -8.50
N ALA A 90 10.55 -4.69 -7.84
CA ALA A 90 10.68 -5.37 -6.57
C ALA A 90 9.91 -4.64 -5.46
N LYS A 91 10.01 -3.31 -5.37
CA LYS A 91 9.25 -2.50 -4.41
C LYS A 91 7.75 -2.55 -4.70
N GLY A 92 7.36 -2.34 -5.95
CA GLY A 92 5.97 -2.29 -6.38
C GLY A 92 5.22 -3.61 -6.14
N SER A 93 5.83 -4.76 -6.44
CA SER A 93 5.23 -6.07 -6.17
C SER A 93 4.94 -6.31 -4.68
N ARG A 94 5.82 -5.85 -3.78
CA ARG A 94 5.61 -5.89 -2.33
C ARG A 94 4.50 -4.95 -1.87
N LEU A 95 4.43 -3.74 -2.44
CA LEU A 95 3.36 -2.79 -2.15
C LEU A 95 2.00 -3.33 -2.61
N VAL A 96 1.93 -4.00 -3.76
CA VAL A 96 0.71 -4.67 -4.23
C VAL A 96 0.29 -5.77 -3.26
N GLU A 97 1.24 -6.59 -2.80
CA GLU A 97 0.95 -7.63 -1.82
C GLU A 97 0.46 -7.04 -0.49
N LEU A 98 1.13 -5.98 -0.01
CA LEU A 98 0.77 -5.26 1.20
C LEU A 98 -0.66 -4.71 1.15
N LEU A 99 -1.14 -4.27 -0.02
CA LEU A 99 -2.49 -3.71 -0.16
C LEU A 99 -3.61 -4.75 -0.32
N LYS A 100 -3.28 -6.05 -0.40
CA LYS A 100 -4.31 -7.08 -0.40
C LYS A 100 -5.03 -7.10 0.96
N GLN A 101 -6.33 -7.34 0.99
CA GLN A 101 -7.08 -7.39 2.23
C GLN A 101 -8.25 -8.35 2.09
N GLY A 102 -8.42 -9.20 3.11
CA GLY A 102 -9.54 -10.13 3.18
C GLY A 102 -10.86 -9.40 3.39
N GLN A 103 -11.95 -10.03 2.92
CA GLN A 103 -13.30 -9.55 3.19
C GLN A 103 -13.59 -9.58 4.70
N TYR A 104 -14.37 -8.61 5.18
CA TYR A 104 -14.78 -8.51 6.59
C TYR A 104 -13.64 -8.33 7.60
N SER A 105 -12.45 -7.93 7.15
CA SER A 105 -11.29 -7.70 8.02
C SER A 105 -10.82 -6.24 7.96
N PRO A 106 -11.63 -5.26 8.40
CA PRO A 106 -11.23 -3.85 8.39
C PRO A 106 -10.02 -3.61 9.31
N VAL A 107 -9.05 -2.83 8.85
CA VAL A 107 -7.85 -2.49 9.61
C VAL A 107 -7.99 -1.09 10.21
N PRO A 108 -7.71 -0.86 11.51
CA PRO A 108 -7.69 0.48 12.10
C PRO A 108 -6.66 1.41 11.41
N VAL A 109 -6.96 2.71 11.33
CA VAL A 109 -6.13 3.67 10.58
C VAL A 109 -4.69 3.73 11.11
N GLU A 110 -4.49 3.62 12.42
CA GLU A 110 -3.18 3.60 13.06
C GLU A 110 -2.33 2.41 12.60
N LYS A 111 -2.93 1.24 12.41
CA LYS A 111 -2.25 0.04 11.88
C LYS A 111 -1.99 0.17 10.38
N GLN A 112 -2.90 0.77 9.62
CA GLN A 112 -2.69 1.06 8.19
C GLN A 112 -1.52 2.03 7.98
N VAL A 113 -1.42 3.09 8.79
CA VAL A 113 -0.33 4.07 8.72
C VAL A 113 1.02 3.39 8.90
N VAL A 114 1.16 2.53 9.92
CA VAL A 114 2.39 1.77 10.17
C VAL A 114 2.70 0.82 9.02
N SER A 115 1.71 0.08 8.52
CA SER A 115 1.90 -0.87 7.43
C SER A 115 2.40 -0.18 6.16
N ILE A 116 1.75 0.94 5.77
CA ILE A 116 2.16 1.73 4.62
C ILE A 116 3.53 2.37 4.83
N TYR A 117 3.83 2.87 6.04
CA TYR A 117 5.15 3.43 6.37
C TYR A 117 6.26 2.41 6.12
N LEU A 118 6.08 1.17 6.61
CA LEU A 118 7.07 0.11 6.45
C LEU A 118 7.29 -0.26 4.97
N GLY A 119 6.21 -0.31 4.19
CA GLY A 119 6.28 -0.58 2.76
C GLY A 119 6.93 0.55 1.95
N THR A 120 6.56 1.82 2.20
CA THR A 120 7.06 2.95 1.41
C THR A 120 8.50 3.35 1.77
N ARG A 121 8.96 3.03 2.99
CA ARG A 121 10.32 3.29 3.47
C ARG A 121 11.31 2.14 3.24
N GLY A 122 10.89 1.04 2.61
CA GLY A 122 11.79 -0.05 2.20
C GLY A 122 12.12 -1.06 3.29
N TYR A 123 11.43 -1.04 4.44
CA TYR A 123 11.63 -2.06 5.49
C TYR A 123 11.25 -3.47 5.02
N MET A 124 10.42 -3.56 3.98
CA MET A 124 9.99 -4.83 3.38
C MET A 124 10.87 -5.31 2.22
N ASP A 125 11.88 -4.54 1.80
CA ASP A 125 12.66 -4.82 0.57
C ASP A 125 13.43 -6.14 0.65
N SER A 126 13.83 -6.55 1.86
CA SER A 126 14.53 -7.82 2.09
C SER A 126 13.60 -9.02 2.31
N ILE A 127 12.28 -8.80 2.33
CA ILE A 127 11.26 -9.83 2.54
C ILE A 127 10.79 -10.38 1.19
N ALA A 128 10.59 -11.68 1.08
CA ALA A 128 10.05 -12.29 -0.13
C ALA A 128 8.58 -11.89 -0.32
N VAL A 129 8.13 -11.72 -1.57
CA VAL A 129 6.77 -11.22 -1.86
C VAL A 129 5.69 -12.08 -1.19
N HIS A 130 5.82 -13.41 -1.22
CA HIS A 130 4.84 -14.31 -0.61
C HIS A 130 4.77 -14.22 0.93
N ASP A 131 5.80 -13.70 1.58
CA ASP A 131 5.88 -13.54 3.02
C ASP A 131 5.37 -12.15 3.50
N ILE A 132 5.09 -11.20 2.60
CA ILE A 132 4.72 -9.82 2.96
C ILE A 132 3.50 -9.76 3.87
N LYS A 133 2.47 -10.57 3.60
CA LYS A 133 1.27 -10.60 4.45
C LYS A 133 1.50 -11.20 5.81
N ARG A 134 2.36 -12.21 5.90
CA ARG A 134 2.78 -12.78 7.18
C ARG A 134 3.57 -11.75 7.97
N PHE A 135 4.54 -11.09 7.32
CA PHE A 135 5.35 -10.04 7.90
C PHE A 135 4.49 -8.89 8.44
N GLU A 136 3.55 -8.36 7.65
CA GLU A 136 2.63 -7.29 8.06
C GLU A 136 1.85 -7.68 9.33
N LYS A 137 1.30 -8.90 9.37
CA LYS A 137 0.55 -9.37 10.54
C LYS A 137 1.45 -9.45 11.77
N GLU A 138 2.58 -10.12 11.67
CA GLU A 138 3.47 -10.38 12.82
C GLU A 138 4.11 -9.08 13.35
N ILE A 139 4.53 -8.15 12.48
CA ILE A 139 5.09 -6.88 12.95
C ILE A 139 4.04 -6.00 13.62
N LEU A 140 2.79 -6.00 13.14
CA LEU A 140 1.71 -5.26 13.80
C LEU A 140 1.37 -5.85 15.16
N GLU A 141 1.36 -7.18 15.31
CA GLU A 141 1.19 -7.86 16.59
C GLU A 141 2.36 -7.56 17.55
N PHE A 142 3.60 -7.59 17.05
CA PHE A 142 4.79 -7.21 17.82
C PHE A 142 4.71 -5.76 18.33
N ILE A 143 4.32 -4.82 17.48
CA ILE A 143 4.13 -3.42 17.85
C ILE A 143 2.98 -3.28 18.86
N GLU A 144 1.89 -4.03 18.72
CA GLU A 144 0.76 -3.99 19.65
C GLU A 144 1.14 -4.43 21.06
N VAL A 145 2.04 -5.42 21.18
CA VAL A 145 2.51 -5.93 22.46
C VAL A 145 3.61 -5.06 23.06
N LYS A 146 4.62 -4.66 22.28
CA LYS A 146 5.84 -4.02 22.80
C LYS A 146 5.86 -2.49 22.66
N TYR A 147 5.20 -1.96 21.64
CA TYR A 147 5.25 -0.54 21.27
C TYR A 147 3.85 0.05 21.09
N LYS A 148 2.89 -0.34 21.94
CA LYS A 148 1.49 0.08 21.85
C LYS A 148 1.31 1.60 21.74
N GLN A 149 2.21 2.37 22.36
CA GLN A 149 2.21 3.83 22.29
C GLN A 149 2.26 4.37 20.85
N ILE A 150 2.82 3.63 19.88
CA ILE A 150 2.83 4.04 18.46
C ILE A 150 1.39 4.22 17.97
N PHE A 151 0.53 3.22 18.23
CA PHE A 151 -0.87 3.24 17.80
C PHE A 151 -1.68 4.29 18.55
N GLU A 152 -1.43 4.45 19.85
CA GLU A 152 -2.11 5.45 20.69
C GLU A 152 -1.75 6.88 20.25
N ASN A 153 -0.47 7.15 19.97
CA ASN A 153 0.00 8.45 19.49
C ASN A 153 -0.63 8.81 18.15
N ILE A 154 -0.61 7.89 17.18
CA ILE A 154 -1.20 8.15 15.85
C ILE A 154 -2.71 8.43 15.97
N LYS A 155 -3.43 7.68 16.82
CA LYS A 155 -4.87 7.85 17.01
C LYS A 155 -5.22 9.18 17.67
N LYS A 156 -4.42 9.60 18.65
CA LYS A 156 -4.64 10.83 19.43
C LYS A 156 -4.22 12.08 18.65
N GLU A 157 -3.00 12.08 18.11
CA GLU A 157 -2.41 13.23 17.43
C GLU A 157 -2.91 13.39 16.00
N LYS A 158 -3.37 12.29 15.38
CA LYS A 158 -3.74 12.21 13.94
C LYS A 158 -2.57 12.61 13.01
N ASP A 159 -1.37 12.68 13.55
CA ASP A 159 -0.13 13.01 12.86
C ASP A 159 0.95 11.97 13.19
N LEU A 160 1.97 11.91 12.34
CA LEU A 160 3.17 11.13 12.58
C LEU A 160 4.28 12.09 13.03
N SER A 161 4.44 12.20 14.35
CA SER A 161 5.51 12.96 14.98
C SER A 161 6.86 12.26 14.80
N LYS A 162 7.97 13.01 14.86
CA LYS A 162 9.33 12.44 14.72
C LYS A 162 9.61 11.37 15.76
N GLU A 163 9.16 11.58 16.99
CA GLU A 163 9.30 10.62 18.09
C GLU A 163 8.56 9.31 17.79
N THR A 164 7.32 9.38 17.30
CA THR A 164 6.55 8.20 16.91
C THR A 164 7.19 7.50 15.70
N GLU A 165 7.73 8.26 14.75
CA GLU A 165 8.46 7.71 13.61
C GLU A 165 9.71 6.95 14.08
N GLU A 166 10.52 7.51 14.98
CA GLU A 166 11.68 6.84 15.55
C GLU A 166 11.31 5.55 16.30
N LEU A 167 10.18 5.52 16.99
CA LEU A 167 9.67 4.31 17.61
C LEU A 167 9.30 3.23 16.59
N ILE A 168 8.66 3.60 15.47
CA ILE A 168 8.38 2.67 14.37
C ILE A 168 9.67 2.11 13.79
N LYS A 169 10.69 2.95 13.57
CA LYS A 169 12.00 2.50 13.08
C LYS A 169 12.64 1.50 14.03
N LYS A 170 12.69 1.82 15.33
CA LYS A 170 13.23 0.92 16.37
C LYS A 170 12.48 -0.41 16.39
N ALA A 171 11.15 -0.39 16.32
CA ALA A 171 10.35 -1.61 16.29
C ALA A 171 10.64 -2.45 15.03
N ALA A 172 10.79 -1.81 13.86
CA ALA A 172 11.12 -2.50 12.62
C ALA A 172 12.53 -3.11 12.64
N GLU A 173 13.52 -2.36 13.12
CA GLU A 173 14.92 -2.82 13.23
C GLU A 173 15.07 -3.97 14.23
N GLU A 174 14.28 -3.99 15.29
CA GLU A 174 14.25 -5.10 16.24
C GLU A 174 13.51 -6.33 15.69
N PHE A 175 12.40 -6.12 14.98
CA PHE A 175 11.59 -7.22 14.47
C PHE A 175 12.22 -7.91 13.26
N LEU A 176 12.85 -7.16 12.34
CA LEU A 176 13.39 -7.68 11.09
C LEU A 176 14.34 -8.89 11.25
N PRO A 177 15.30 -8.90 12.20
CA PRO A 177 16.16 -10.06 12.45
C PRO A 177 15.42 -11.27 13.03
N THR A 178 14.31 -11.05 13.73
CA THR A 178 13.52 -12.11 14.36
C THR A 178 12.55 -12.79 13.39
N PHE A 179 12.15 -12.09 12.34
CA PHE A 179 11.30 -12.63 11.30
C PHE A 179 12.03 -13.72 10.52
N LYS A 180 11.55 -14.96 10.63
CA LYS A 180 12.06 -16.08 9.84
C LYS A 180 11.57 -15.92 8.41
N LYS A 181 12.50 -15.73 7.48
CA LYS A 181 12.22 -15.73 6.03
C LYS A 181 11.99 -17.18 5.60
N SER A 182 10.96 -17.42 4.79
CA SER A 182 10.69 -18.74 4.22
C SER A 182 11.69 -19.07 3.10
#